data_AF-A0A6C0C5T2-F1
#
_entry.id   AF-A0A6C0C5T2-F1
#
_cell.length_a   1.000
_cell.length_b   1.000
_cell.length_c   1.000
_cell.angle_alpha   90.00
_cell.angle_beta   90.00
_cell.angle_gamma   90.00
#
_symmetry.space_group_name_H-M   'P 1'
#
loop_
_entity.id
_entity.type
_entity.pdbx_description
1 polymer ?
#
loop_
_entity_poly.entity_id
_entity_poly.type
_entity_poly.pdbx_seq_one_letter_code
_entity_poly.pdbx_strand_id
1 'polypeptide(L)'
;MNCIICGEDINCKYSLSLDCDCKSKYHYECIFTTLKNDKFNKCPYCAKPFQMLPLVNGVKRIEPKVHIIDENNVFESVKCQAILKSGKNKGNKCNKNCKLGYETCQRHFINYN
;
A
#
# COMPACT_ATOMS: atom_id res chain seq x y z
N MET A 1 -14.98 10.39 -1.22
CA MET A 1 -14.98 9.23 -2.16
C MET A 1 -14.59 8.03 -1.34
N ASN A 2 -15.32 6.92 -1.44
CA ASN A 2 -15.20 5.84 -0.47
C ASN A 2 -14.60 4.59 -1.12
N CYS A 3 -13.91 3.78 -0.33
CA CYS A 3 -13.44 2.48 -0.76
C CYS A 3 -14.65 1.55 -0.98
N ILE A 4 -14.76 0.98 -2.17
CA ILE A 4 -15.91 0.12 -2.56
C ILE A 4 -16.01 -1.14 -1.69
N ILE A 5 -14.88 -1.61 -1.14
CA ILE A 5 -14.82 -2.87 -0.39
C ILE A 5 -15.27 -2.68 1.08
N CYS A 6 -14.82 -1.61 1.74
CA CYS A 6 -15.10 -1.40 3.17
C CYS A 6 -16.04 -0.24 3.48
N GLY A 7 -16.39 0.60 2.50
CA GLY A 7 -17.27 1.76 2.67
C GLY A 7 -16.64 2.98 3.35
N GLU A 8 -15.43 2.86 3.92
CA GLU A 8 -14.72 3.96 4.58
C GLU A 8 -14.14 4.98 3.57
N ASP A 9 -13.83 6.20 4.05
CA ASP A 9 -13.20 7.25 3.24
C ASP A 9 -11.86 6.78 2.64
N ILE A 10 -11.65 7.05 1.35
CA ILE A 10 -10.48 6.54 0.62
C ILE A 10 -9.15 7.11 1.14
N ASN A 11 -9.17 8.25 1.83
CA ASN A 11 -7.97 8.94 2.31
C ASN A 11 -7.53 8.47 3.71
N CYS A 12 -8.34 7.65 4.41
CA CYS A 12 -7.98 7.18 5.75
C CYS A 12 -6.80 6.18 5.75
N LYS A 13 -6.58 5.50 4.62
CA LYS A 13 -5.54 4.50 4.40
C LYS A 13 -4.92 4.70 3.01
N TYR A 14 -3.78 4.08 2.76
CA TYR A 14 -3.17 4.13 1.45
C TYR A 14 -4.09 3.49 0.41
N SER A 15 -4.33 4.20 -0.68
CA SER A 15 -5.27 3.81 -1.72
C SER A 15 -4.64 3.81 -3.10
N LEU A 16 -5.18 2.99 -3.98
CA LEU A 16 -4.77 2.88 -5.37
C LEU A 16 -5.98 2.59 -6.27
N SER A 17 -5.75 2.73 -7.57
CA SER A 17 -6.64 2.22 -8.61
C SER A 17 -6.00 1.02 -9.30
N LEU A 18 -6.81 0.04 -9.67
CA LEU A 18 -6.38 -1.09 -10.50
C LEU A 18 -6.20 -0.69 -11.96
N ASP A 19 -5.44 -1.49 -12.71
CA ASP A 19 -5.22 -1.30 -14.16
C ASP A 19 -6.41 -1.83 -15.00
N CYS A 20 -7.55 -1.20 -14.79
CA CYS A 20 -8.80 -1.50 -15.47
C CYS A 20 -9.60 -0.24 -15.76
N ASP A 21 -10.49 -0.32 -16.74
CA ASP A 21 -11.17 0.85 -17.31
C ASP A 21 -12.07 1.57 -16.32
N CYS A 22 -12.57 0.86 -15.29
CA CYS A 22 -13.42 1.46 -14.26
C CYS A 22 -12.68 2.43 -13.32
N LYS A 23 -11.34 2.33 -13.25
CA LYS A 23 -10.46 3.18 -12.41
C LYS A 23 -10.95 3.37 -10.96
N SER A 24 -11.69 2.40 -10.45
CA SER A 24 -12.21 2.43 -9.08
C SER A 24 -11.07 2.47 -8.08
N LYS A 25 -11.23 3.26 -7.02
CA LYS A 25 -10.24 3.39 -5.95
C LYS A 25 -10.55 2.45 -4.79
N TYR A 26 -9.50 1.83 -4.27
CA TYR A 26 -9.57 0.92 -3.13
C TYR A 26 -8.46 1.23 -2.15
N HIS A 27 -8.68 0.98 -0.86
CA HIS A 27 -7.55 0.85 0.07
C HIS A 27 -6.72 -0.37 -0.32
N TYR A 28 -5.40 -0.24 -0.27
CA TYR A 28 -4.48 -1.30 -0.68
C TYR A 28 -4.76 -2.61 0.04
N GLU A 29 -4.92 -2.59 1.36
CA GLU A 29 -5.14 -3.79 2.18
C GLU A 29 -6.48 -4.47 1.84
N CYS A 30 -7.51 -3.67 1.55
CA CYS A 30 -8.81 -4.18 1.15
C CYS A 30 -8.71 -4.93 -0.18
N ILE A 31 -8.17 -4.27 -1.21
CA ILE A 31 -8.08 -4.89 -2.53
C ILE A 31 -7.11 -6.07 -2.55
N PHE A 32 -6.00 -6.01 -1.80
CA PHE A 32 -5.09 -7.13 -1.62
C PHE A 32 -5.79 -8.36 -1.08
N THR A 33 -6.60 -8.21 -0.03
CA THR A 33 -7.34 -9.31 0.58
C THR A 33 -8.36 -9.89 -0.39
N THR A 34 -9.06 -9.03 -1.13
CA THR A 34 -10.04 -9.47 -2.13
C THR A 34 -9.38 -10.25 -3.26
N LEU A 35 -8.31 -9.73 -3.87
CA LEU A 35 -7.63 -10.39 -4.98
C LEU A 35 -6.97 -11.70 -4.54
N LYS A 36 -6.38 -11.73 -3.33
CA LYS A 36 -5.72 -12.94 -2.79
C LYS A 36 -6.67 -14.14 -2.74
N ASN A 37 -7.91 -13.89 -2.32
CA ASN A 37 -8.93 -14.93 -2.13
C ASN A 37 -9.71 -15.23 -3.41
N ASP A 38 -9.69 -14.36 -4.42
CA ASP A 38 -10.31 -14.63 -5.72
C ASP A 38 -9.45 -15.55 -6.58
N LYS A 39 -10.08 -16.43 -7.36
CA LYS A 39 -9.35 -17.39 -8.22
C LYS A 39 -8.66 -16.70 -9.40
N PHE A 40 -9.24 -15.63 -9.92
CA PHE A 40 -8.78 -14.95 -11.14
C PHE A 40 -8.38 -13.51 -10.88
N ASN A 41 -8.18 -13.11 -9.62
CA ASN A 41 -7.91 -11.75 -9.19
C ASN A 41 -8.81 -10.72 -9.91
N LYS A 42 -10.13 -10.93 -9.88
CA LYS A 42 -11.06 -10.03 -10.57
C LYS A 42 -11.18 -8.70 -9.85
N CYS A 43 -11.29 -7.62 -10.64
CA CYS A 43 -11.70 -6.32 -10.13
C CYS A 43 -13.06 -6.41 -9.44
N PRO A 44 -13.21 -5.97 -8.18
CA PRO A 44 -14.48 -6.07 -7.44
C PRO A 44 -15.63 -5.26 -8.06
N TYR A 45 -15.31 -4.24 -8.85
CA TYR A 45 -16.32 -3.37 -9.46
C TYR A 45 -16.72 -3.82 -10.88
N CYS A 46 -15.74 -3.99 -11.79
CA CYS A 46 -16.02 -4.31 -13.19
C CYS A 46 -15.76 -5.78 -13.58
N ALA A 47 -15.37 -6.63 -12.63
CA ALA A 47 -15.06 -8.04 -12.83
C ALA A 47 -13.93 -8.37 -13.83
N LYS A 48 -13.18 -7.37 -14.34
CA LYS A 48 -12.00 -7.59 -15.19
C LYS A 48 -11.00 -8.52 -14.46
N PRO A 49 -10.61 -9.65 -15.06
CA PRO A 49 -9.73 -10.62 -14.42
C PRO A 49 -8.26 -10.18 -14.41
N PHE A 50 -7.43 -10.99 -13.76
CA PHE A 50 -5.97 -10.93 -13.73
C PHE A 50 -5.42 -9.59 -13.23
N GLN A 51 -6.09 -8.99 -12.26
CA GLN A 51 -5.60 -7.76 -11.64
C GLN A 51 -4.42 -8.07 -10.72
N MET A 52 -3.45 -7.18 -10.73
CA MET A 52 -2.25 -7.27 -9.90
C MET A 52 -2.00 -5.93 -9.21
N LEU A 53 -1.29 -6.00 -8.08
CA LEU A 53 -0.96 -4.85 -7.25
C LEU A 53 0.53 -4.51 -7.38
N PRO A 54 0.89 -3.23 -7.47
CA PRO A 54 2.29 -2.83 -7.38
C PRO A 54 2.84 -3.09 -5.98
N LEU A 55 4.12 -3.41 -5.89
CA LEU A 55 4.82 -3.43 -4.61
C LEU A 55 5.04 -1.99 -4.14
N VAL A 56 4.57 -1.67 -2.94
CA VAL A 56 4.71 -0.33 -2.34
C VAL A 56 5.47 -0.42 -1.03
N ASN A 57 6.09 0.69 -0.61
CA ASN A 57 6.87 0.70 0.61
C ASN A 57 6.03 0.31 1.84
N GLY A 58 6.62 -0.40 2.81
CA GLY A 58 5.90 -0.86 4.00
C GLY A 58 4.98 -2.07 3.76
N VAL A 59 4.96 -2.67 2.56
CA VAL A 59 4.37 -4.00 2.34
C VAL A 59 5.09 -5.01 3.24
N LYS A 60 4.33 -5.72 4.08
CA LYS A 60 4.87 -6.69 5.03
C LYS A 60 5.09 -8.08 4.43
N ARG A 61 4.32 -8.42 3.38
CA ARG A 61 4.32 -9.75 2.76
C ARG A 61 4.08 -9.62 1.27
N ILE A 62 5.03 -10.14 0.50
CA ILE A 62 4.94 -10.25 -0.95
C ILE A 62 4.24 -11.57 -1.27
N GLU A 63 3.21 -11.49 -2.10
CA GLU A 63 2.41 -12.63 -2.54
C GLU A 63 2.45 -12.67 -4.08
N PRO A 64 3.18 -13.61 -4.70
CA PRO A 64 3.37 -13.66 -6.16
C PRO A 64 2.08 -13.75 -6.96
N LYS A 65 1.03 -14.35 -6.38
CA LYS A 65 -0.28 -14.45 -7.03
C LYS A 65 -0.93 -13.08 -7.28
N VAL A 66 -0.65 -12.07 -6.45
CA VAL A 66 -1.35 -10.78 -6.50
C VAL A 66 -0.43 -9.58 -6.70
N HIS A 67 0.87 -9.71 -6.45
CA HIS A 67 1.81 -8.60 -6.63
C HIS A 67 2.56 -8.73 -7.93
N ILE A 68 2.75 -7.60 -8.61
CA ILE A 68 3.64 -7.47 -9.76
C ILE A 68 5.07 -7.62 -9.24
N ILE A 69 5.74 -8.70 -9.61
CA ILE A 69 7.14 -8.97 -9.29
C ILE A 69 7.95 -8.79 -10.57
N ASP A 70 8.89 -7.86 -10.56
CA ASP A 70 9.85 -7.65 -11.64
C ASP A 70 11.20 -8.22 -11.21
N GLU A 71 11.68 -9.24 -11.91
CA GLU A 71 12.97 -9.88 -11.62
C GLU A 71 14.15 -8.93 -11.86
N ASN A 72 13.99 -7.93 -12.74
CA ASN A 72 15.01 -6.92 -13.02
C ASN A 72 15.02 -5.80 -11.98
N ASN A 73 13.96 -5.67 -11.19
CA ASN A 73 13.79 -4.60 -10.21
C ASN A 73 13.39 -5.19 -8.85
N VAL A 74 14.40 -5.68 -8.13
CA VAL A 74 14.23 -6.27 -6.80
C VAL A 74 13.67 -5.23 -5.84
N PHE A 75 12.45 -5.49 -5.34
CA PHE A 75 11.81 -4.61 -4.37
C PHE A 75 12.58 -4.58 -3.04
N GLU A 76 13.00 -3.38 -2.64
CA GLU A 76 13.57 -3.13 -1.32
C GLU A 76 12.72 -2.12 -0.55
N SER A 77 12.27 -2.49 0.65
CA SER A 77 11.52 -1.57 1.50
C SER A 77 12.45 -0.61 2.23
N VAL A 78 12.23 0.69 2.02
CA VAL A 78 12.97 1.73 2.72
C VAL A 78 12.44 1.93 4.14
N LYS A 79 13.35 2.21 5.08
CA LYS A 79 13.02 2.62 6.46
C LYS A 79 12.43 4.02 6.50
N CYS A 80 11.89 4.39 7.65
CA CYS A 80 11.29 5.70 7.87
C CYS A 80 12.30 6.84 7.63
N GLN A 81 11.96 7.75 6.72
CA GLN A 81 12.84 8.87 6.34
C GLN A 81 12.81 10.07 7.30
N ALA A 82 11.99 10.01 8.35
CA ALA A 82 11.87 11.12 9.31
C ALA A 82 13.12 11.27 10.19
N ILE A 83 13.55 12.51 10.40
CA ILE A 83 14.62 12.86 11.34
C ILE A 83 14.05 13.01 12.75
N LEU A 84 14.69 12.36 13.73
CA LEU A 84 14.27 12.41 15.13
C LEU A 84 14.53 13.81 15.71
N LYS A 85 13.47 14.45 16.23
CA LYS A 85 13.54 15.82 16.80
C LYS A 85 13.92 15.85 18.29
N SER A 86 13.89 14.70 18.97
CA SER A 86 14.10 14.59 20.41
C SER A 86 14.70 13.23 20.82
N GLY A 87 15.08 13.12 22.10
CA GLY A 87 15.67 11.92 22.69
C GLY A 87 17.17 11.74 22.36
N LYS A 88 17.74 10.63 22.84
CA LYS A 88 19.18 10.32 22.71
C LYS A 88 19.69 10.22 21.27
N ASN A 89 18.80 9.97 20.31
CA ASN A 89 19.12 9.80 18.89
C ASN A 89 18.66 11.02 18.05
N LYS A 90 18.44 12.18 18.66
CA LYS A 90 18.06 13.41 17.96
C LYS A 90 19.03 13.72 16.83
N GLY A 91 18.51 14.15 15.68
CA GLY A 91 19.29 14.43 14.47
C GLY A 91 19.50 13.23 13.55
N ASN A 92 19.28 11.99 14.04
CA ASN A 92 19.41 10.79 13.23
C ASN A 92 18.09 10.40 12.53
N LYS A 93 18.19 9.64 11.42
CA LYS A 93 17.03 9.03 10.75
C LYS A 93 16.35 7.99 11.63
N CYS A 94 15.02 7.89 11.52
CA CYS A 94 14.24 6.88 12.21
C CYS A 94 14.50 5.47 11.64
N ASN A 95 14.88 4.51 12.49
CA ASN A 95 15.12 3.12 12.06
C ASN A 95 13.85 2.23 12.06
N LYS A 96 12.64 2.83 12.02
CA LYS A 96 11.39 2.04 12.00
C LYS A 96 10.97 1.71 10.59
N ASN A 97 10.25 0.60 10.45
CA ASN A 97 9.59 0.25 9.19
C ASN A 97 8.50 1.29 8.87
N CYS A 98 8.33 1.56 7.58
CA CYS A 98 7.33 2.51 7.11
C CYS A 98 5.92 1.96 7.22
N LYS A 99 4.96 2.89 7.28
CA LYS A 99 3.54 2.60 7.08
C LYS A 99 3.35 2.21 5.61
N LEU A 100 2.42 1.29 5.36
CA LEU A 100 2.10 0.82 4.01
C LEU A 100 1.78 1.99 3.06
N GLY A 101 2.48 2.05 1.93
CA GLY A 101 2.34 3.06 0.90
C GLY A 101 3.01 4.41 1.21
N TYR A 102 3.79 4.51 2.29
CA TYR A 102 4.43 5.76 2.70
C TYR A 102 5.92 5.58 2.99
N GLU A 103 6.65 6.69 3.08
CA GLU A 103 8.08 6.72 3.43
C GLU A 103 8.32 7.07 4.91
N THR A 104 7.25 7.11 5.70
CA THR A 104 7.30 7.37 7.14
C THR A 104 6.61 6.27 7.93
N CYS A 105 7.09 5.99 9.15
CA CYS A 105 6.43 5.07 10.06
C CYS A 105 5.17 5.70 10.67
N GLN A 106 4.29 4.89 11.26
CA GLN A 106 3.05 5.37 11.88
C GLN A 106 3.24 6.53 12.87
N ARG A 107 4.36 6.56 13.62
CA ARG A 107 4.63 7.64 14.60
C ARG A 107 5.08 8.96 13.97
N HIS A 108 5.59 8.90 12.75
CA HIS A 108 6.10 10.06 12.00
C HIS A 108 5.23 10.38 10.78
N PHE A 109 4.07 9.73 10.67
CA PHE A 109 3.09 10.01 9.66
C PHE A 109 2.35 11.27 10.08
N ILE A 110 2.58 12.36 9.36
CA ILE A 110 1.88 13.63 9.56
C ILE A 110 0.71 13.63 8.59
N ASN A 111 -0.51 13.50 9.12
CA ASN A 111 -1.70 13.84 8.36
C ASN A 111 -1.74 15.36 8.22
N TYR A 112 -1.45 15.88 7.03
CA TYR A 112 -1.94 17.21 6.69
C TYR A 112 -3.45 17.04 6.48
N ASN A 113 -4.25 17.53 7.45
CA ASN A 113 -5.69 17.68 7.28
C ASN A 113 -5.96 18.96 6.48
#